data_AF-A0A848ZHP8-F1
#
_entry.id   AF-A0A848ZHP8-F1
#
_cell.length_a   1.000
_cell.length_b   1.000
_cell.length_c   1.000
_cell.angle_alpha   90.00
_cell.angle_beta   90.00
_cell.angle_gamma   90.00
#
_symmetry.space_group_name_H-M   'P 1'
#
loop_
_entity.id
_entity.type
_entity.pdbx_description
1 polymer ?
#
loop_
_entity_poly.entity_id
_entity_poly.type
_entity_poly.pdbx_seq_one_letter_code
_entity_poly.pdbx_strand_id
1 'polypeptide(L)' 'MKKAVISYKKQRGEVYFQPNRVTESQIVAKINEIGFKASVLGQ' A
#
# COMPACT_ATOMS: atom_id res chain seq x y z
N MET A 1 2.91 -15.27 3.63
CA MET A 1 4.18 -14.52 3.41
C MET A 1 3.81 -13.07 3.12
N LYS A 2 4.43 -12.08 3.77
CA LYS A 2 4.18 -10.64 3.52
C LYS A 2 5.20 -10.14 2.49
N LYS A 3 4.78 -9.34 1.53
CA LYS A 3 5.66 -8.83 0.46
C LYS A 3 5.19 -7.46 -0.01
N ALA A 4 6.12 -6.56 -0.27
CA ALA A 4 5.84 -5.28 -0.92
C ALA A 4 6.83 -5.09 -2.08
N VAL A 5 6.33 -4.71 -3.24
CA VAL A 5 7.13 -4.37 -4.43
C VAL A 5 6.72 -2.98 -4.88
N ILE A 6 7.70 -2.07 -4.95
CA ILE A 6 7.44 -0.67 -5.26
C ILE A 6 8.20 -0.31 -6.53
N SER A 7 7.51 0.31 -7.48
CA SER A 7 8.10 0.90 -8.67
C SER A 7 7.93 2.41 -8.63
N TYR A 8 9.01 3.10 -8.26
CA TYR A 8 9.02 4.57 -8.25
C TYR A 8 8.76 5.15 -9.64
N LYS A 9 9.40 4.59 -10.68
CA LYS A 9 9.23 5.03 -12.07
C LYS A 9 7.77 4.93 -12.54
N LYS A 10 7.03 3.92 -12.09
CA LYS A 10 5.62 3.72 -12.45
C LYS A 10 4.64 4.39 -11.48
N GLN A 11 5.12 4.95 -10.37
CA GLN A 11 4.32 5.43 -9.24
C GLN A 11 3.30 4.39 -8.76
N ARG A 12 3.71 3.12 -8.67
CA ARG A 12 2.86 2.00 -8.28
C ARG A 12 3.56 1.10 -7.28
N GLY A 13 2.79 0.55 -6.36
CA GLY A 13 3.25 -0.46 -5.42
C GLY A 13 2.23 -1.59 -5.30
N GLU A 14 2.73 -2.82 -5.22
CA GLU A 14 1.94 -4.01 -4.95
C GLU A 14 2.29 -4.53 -3.56
N VAL A 15 1.27 -4.74 -2.73
CA VAL A 15 1.45 -5.15 -1.34
C VAL A 15 0.60 -6.38 -1.07
N TYR A 16 1.26 -7.47 -0.68
CA TYR A 16 0.63 -8.69 -0.18
C TYR A 16 0.56 -8.61 1.34
N PHE A 17 -0.65 -8.52 1.86
CA PHE A 17 -0.94 -8.43 3.28
C PHE A 17 -1.99 -9.46 3.70
N GLN A 18 -2.17 -9.62 5.01
CA GLN A 18 -3.17 -10.52 5.58
C GLN A 18 -4.42 -9.71 5.94
N PRO A 19 -5.56 -9.91 5.25
CA PRO A 19 -6.74 -9.06 5.42
C PRO A 19 -7.40 -9.21 6.79
N ASN A 20 -7.13 -10.30 7.52
CA ASN A 20 -7.58 -10.51 8.90
C ASN A 20 -6.73 -9.76 9.95
N ARG A 21 -5.66 -9.07 9.54
CA ARG A 21 -4.79 -8.29 10.44
C ARG A 21 -4.69 -6.81 10.09
N VAL A 22 -4.83 -6.47 8.82
CA VAL A 22 -4.68 -5.09 8.33
C VAL A 22 -5.58 -4.89 7.11
N THR A 23 -6.14 -3.69 6.96
CA THR A 23 -6.96 -3.32 5.81
C THR A 23 -6.17 -2.44 4.84
N GLU A 24 -6.63 -2.38 3.59
CA GLU A 24 -6.05 -1.50 2.57
C GLU A 24 -6.05 -0.03 3.01
N SER A 25 -7.14 0.41 3.66
CA SER A 25 -7.28 1.76 4.19
C SER A 25 -6.24 2.09 5.27
N GLN A 26 -5.91 1.14 6.14
CA GLN A 26 -4.86 1.31 7.15
C GLN A 26 -3.48 1.44 6.51
N ILE A 27 -3.21 0.66 5.46
CA ILE A 27 -1.95 0.75 4.71
C ILE A 27 -1.83 2.14 4.05
N VAL A 28 -2.88 2.60 3.37
CA VAL A 28 -2.92 3.93 2.74
C VAL A 28 -2.75 5.05 3.77
N ALA A 29 -3.48 4.98 4.89
CA ALA A 29 -3.37 5.98 5.96
C ALA A 29 -1.94 6.07 6.49
N LYS A 30 -1.26 4.94 6.70
CA LYS A 30 0.11 4.94 7.20
C LYS A 30 1.10 5.52 6.19
N ILE A 31 0.91 5.25 4.89
CA ILE A 31 1.72 5.85 3.83
C ILE A 31 1.51 7.37 3.77
N ASN A 32 0.29 7.83 4.00
CA ASN A 32 -0.02 9.27 4.04
C ASN A 32 0.57 9.97 5.27
N GLU A 33 0.56 9.31 6.42
CA GLU A 33 1.14 9.80 7.68
C GLU A 33 2.64 10.07 7.57
N ILE A 34 3.38 9.24 6.83
CA ILE A 34 4.84 9.40 6.63
C ILE A 34 5.21 10.43 5.54
N GLY A 35 4.22 11.16 5.00
CA GLY A 35 4.44 12.26 4.05
C GLY A 35 4.39 11.88 2.57
N PHE A 36 4.06 10.62 2.23
CA PHE A 36 3.76 10.23 0.86
C PHE A 36 2.26 10.38 0.56
N LYS A 37 1.85 10.22 -0.69
CA LYS A 37 0.43 10.11 -1.05
C LYS A 37 0.18 8.78 -1.74
N ALA A 38 -0.74 7.99 -1.20
CA ALA A 38 -1.15 6.72 -1.78
C ALA A 38 -2.67 6.64 -1.91
N SER A 39 -3.10 5.86 -2.90
CA SER A 39 -4.48 5.44 -3.09
C SER A 39 -4.48 4.00 -3.62
N VAL A 40 -5.55 3.27 -3.33
CA VAL A 40 -5.77 1.95 -3.94
C VAL A 40 -6.16 2.19 -5.40
N LEU A 41 -5.43 1.54 -6.32
CA LEU A 41 -5.82 1.51 -7.72
C LEU A 41 -6.97 0.51 -7.83
N GLY A 42 -8.12 0.96 -8.35
CA GLY A 42 -9.31 0.13 -8.52
C GLY A 42 -8.98 -1.20 -9.21
N GLN A 43 -9.64 -2.26 -8.73
CA GLN A 43 -9.45 -3.64 -9.17
C GLN A 43 -9.86 -3.84 -10.64
#